data_AF-A0A532TSP6-F1
#
_entry.id   AF-A0A532TSP6-F1
#
_cell.length_a   1.000
_cell.length_b   1.000
_cell.length_c   1.000
_cell.angle_alpha   90.00
_cell.angle_beta   90.00
_cell.angle_gamma   90.00
#
_symmetry.space_group_name_H-M   'P 1'
#
loop_
_entity.id
_entity.type
_entity.pdbx_description
1 polymer ?
#
loop_
_entity_poly.entity_id
_entity_poly.type
_entity_poly.pdbx_seq_one_letter_code
_entity_poly.pdbx_strand_id
1 'polypeptide(L)'
;METKNNEINKAREKAEPDLKLEIWTLLFTVIGFIASWFNMIFILEAPRAIEVLAFLSIIITTIIPGVIIAIINRYWGYGYLIGFASAGIPFLIFVDLFIGGYTFATTIFIFIILWLIFWKTWRSLSSIKTR
;
A
#
# COMPACT_ATOMS: atom_id res chain seq x y z
N MET A 1 41.83 6.05 9.36
CA MET A 1 40.48 6.59 9.60
C MET A 1 39.52 6.36 8.42
N GLU A 2 40.00 6.11 7.19
CA GLU A 2 39.15 5.82 6.01
C GLU A 2 38.52 4.41 6.01
N THR A 3 39.18 3.41 6.59
CA THR A 3 38.69 2.02 6.60
C THR A 3 37.40 1.83 7.39
N LYS A 4 37.23 2.50 8.54
CA LYS A 4 35.97 2.46 9.31
C LYS A 4 34.82 3.12 8.55
N ASN A 5 35.09 4.17 7.78
CA ASN A 5 34.04 4.87 7.02
C ASN A 5 33.55 4.01 5.85
N ASN A 6 34.45 3.25 5.20
CA ASN A 6 34.08 2.28 4.16
C ASN A 6 33.28 1.09 4.70
N GLU A 7 33.58 0.59 5.90
CA GLU A 7 32.78 -0.48 6.51
C GLU A 7 31.40 -0.01 6.97
N ILE A 8 31.29 1.21 7.50
CA ILE A 8 30.01 1.84 7.85
C ILE A 8 29.17 2.05 6.59
N ASN A 9 29.76 2.54 5.49
CA ASN A 9 29.05 2.70 4.22
C ASN A 9 28.64 1.36 3.61
N LYS A 10 29.48 0.32 3.69
CA LYS A 10 29.17 -1.03 3.21
C LYS A 10 28.09 -1.75 4.04
N ALA A 11 28.01 -1.43 5.34
CA ALA A 11 26.92 -1.89 6.21
C ALA A 11 25.62 -1.11 5.97
N ARG A 12 25.73 0.17 5.57
CA ARG A 12 24.60 1.04 5.20
C ARG A 12 23.95 0.58 3.89
N GLU A 13 24.74 0.18 2.90
CA GLU A 13 24.26 -0.43 1.64
C GLU A 13 23.56 -1.78 1.87
N LYS A 14 23.99 -2.57 2.87
CA LYS A 14 23.34 -3.86 3.19
C LYS A 14 21.98 -3.74 3.88
N ALA A 15 21.63 -2.57 4.42
CA ALA A 15 20.38 -2.34 5.15
C ALA A 15 19.27 -1.75 4.27
N GLU A 16 19.58 -1.48 3.01
CA GLU A 16 18.59 -1.20 1.99
C GLU A 16 18.33 -2.52 1.26
N PRO A 17 17.18 -3.18 1.49
CA PRO A 17 16.58 -3.85 0.35
C PRO A 17 16.33 -2.70 -0.61
N ASP A 18 17.21 -2.57 -1.60
CA ASP A 18 16.90 -1.99 -2.90
C ASP A 18 15.44 -2.27 -3.23
N LEU A 19 14.83 -1.45 -4.07
CA LEU A 19 13.52 -1.73 -4.66
C LEU A 19 13.61 -3.00 -5.55
N LYS A 20 13.96 -4.15 -4.98
CA LYS A 20 13.82 -5.47 -5.53
C LYS A 20 12.32 -5.63 -5.59
N LEU A 21 11.77 -5.33 -6.75
CA LEU A 21 10.49 -5.83 -7.21
C LEU A 21 10.58 -7.36 -7.18
N GLU A 22 10.49 -7.89 -5.96
CA GLU A 22 10.42 -9.31 -5.70
C GLU A 22 9.10 -9.80 -6.28
N ILE A 23 9.12 -11.06 -6.73
CA ILE A 23 7.93 -11.75 -7.24
C ILE A 23 6.73 -11.62 -6.29
N TRP A 24 7.01 -11.50 -4.98
CA TRP A 24 6.04 -11.29 -3.92
C TRP A 24 5.36 -9.92 -3.97
N THR A 25 6.09 -8.84 -4.24
CA THR A 25 5.49 -7.50 -4.40
C THR A 25 4.52 -7.48 -5.57
N LEU A 26 4.87 -8.15 -6.67
CA LEU A 26 3.96 -8.32 -7.81
C LEU A 26 2.73 -9.16 -7.43
N LEU A 27 2.92 -10.28 -6.71
CA LEU A 27 1.83 -11.12 -6.22
C LEU A 27 0.85 -10.31 -5.36
N PHE A 28 1.34 -9.53 -4.40
CA PHE A 28 0.49 -8.69 -3.57
C PHE A 28 -0.19 -7.56 -4.34
N THR A 29 0.45 -7.05 -5.40
CA THR A 29 -0.19 -6.11 -6.34
C THR A 29 -1.39 -6.75 -7.04
N VAL A 30 -1.24 -7.98 -7.55
CA VAL A 30 -2.36 -8.71 -8.17
C VAL A 30 -3.47 -9.00 -7.16
N ILE A 31 -3.12 -9.40 -5.93
CA ILE A 31 -4.10 -9.63 -4.85
C ILE A 31 -4.85 -8.33 -4.52
N GLY A 32 -4.14 -7.20 -4.40
CA GLY A 32 -4.74 -5.89 -4.16
C GLY A 32 -5.69 -5.47 -5.27
N PHE A 33 -5.30 -5.69 -6.53
CA PHE A 33 -6.14 -5.43 -7.69
C PHE A 33 -7.45 -6.21 -7.64
N ILE A 34 -7.36 -7.53 -7.43
CA ILE A 34 -8.53 -8.41 -7.37
C ILE A 34 -9.44 -8.04 -6.19
N ALA A 35 -8.87 -7.79 -5.01
CA ALA A 35 -9.62 -7.38 -3.83
C ALA A 35 -10.39 -6.07 -4.04
N SER A 36 -9.75 -5.08 -4.66
CA SER A 36 -10.36 -3.81 -5.03
C SER A 36 -11.50 -4.00 -6.03
N TRP A 37 -11.29 -4.84 -7.04
CA TRP A 37 -12.30 -5.13 -8.05
C TRP A 37 -13.57 -5.73 -7.43
N PHE A 38 -13.42 -6.75 -6.57
CA PHE A 38 -14.56 -7.33 -5.84
C PHE A 38 -15.22 -6.33 -4.91
N ASN A 39 -14.44 -5.47 -4.24
CA ASN A 39 -14.99 -4.44 -3.37
C ASN A 39 -15.84 -3.41 -4.14
N MET A 40 -15.39 -2.97 -5.32
CA MET A 40 -16.16 -2.07 -6.17
C MET A 40 -17.42 -2.72 -6.75
N ILE A 41 -17.37 -4.01 -7.10
CA ILE A 41 -18.59 -4.76 -7.49
C ILE A 41 -19.59 -4.80 -6.32
N PHE A 42 -19.11 -5.08 -5.11
CA PHE A 42 -19.97 -5.08 -3.91
C PHE A 42 -20.64 -3.72 -3.69
N ILE A 43 -19.93 -2.62 -3.96
CA ILE A 43 -20.49 -1.26 -3.86
C ILE A 43 -21.53 -1.00 -4.96
N LEU A 44 -21.24 -1.43 -6.19
CA LEU A 44 -22.15 -1.27 -7.32
C LEU A 44 -23.50 -1.97 -7.09
N GLU A 45 -23.47 -3.13 -6.44
CA GLU A 45 -24.67 -3.94 -6.14
C GLU A 45 -25.32 -3.58 -4.79
N ALA A 46 -24.75 -2.65 -4.02
CA ALA A 46 -25.22 -2.33 -2.68
C ALA A 46 -26.60 -1.64 -2.71
N PRO A 47 -27.57 -2.08 -1.89
CA PRO A 47 -28.83 -1.36 -1.71
C PRO A 47 -28.60 0.06 -1.16
N ARG A 48 -29.43 1.01 -1.56
CA ARG A 48 -29.37 2.42 -1.09
C ARG A 48 -29.30 2.58 0.44
N ALA A 49 -29.89 1.64 1.18
CA ALA A 49 -29.87 1.66 2.65
C ALA A 49 -28.47 1.49 3.26
N ILE A 50 -27.53 0.87 2.54
CA ILE A 50 -26.17 0.58 3.03
C ILE A 50 -25.07 1.23 2.18
N GLU A 51 -25.42 2.13 1.26
CA GLU A 51 -24.49 2.73 0.29
C GLU A 51 -23.28 3.38 0.96
N VAL A 52 -23.52 4.15 2.04
CA VAL A 52 -22.43 4.77 2.82
C VAL A 52 -21.50 3.73 3.46
N LEU A 53 -22.06 2.63 3.96
CA LEU A 53 -21.27 1.54 4.54
C LEU A 53 -20.50 0.77 3.47
N ALA A 54 -21.07 0.66 2.27
CA ALA A 54 -20.39 0.05 1.13
C ALA A 54 -19.17 0.89 0.73
N PHE A 55 -19.26 2.22 0.66
CA PHE A 55 -18.09 3.07 0.44
C PHE A 55 -17.06 3.01 1.58
N LEU A 56 -17.50 2.85 2.82
CA LEU A 56 -16.59 2.66 3.96
C LEU A 56 -15.80 1.35 3.84
N SER A 57 -16.36 0.34 3.17
CA SER A 57 -15.68 -0.93 2.97
C SER A 57 -14.36 -0.78 2.21
N ILE A 58 -14.22 0.19 1.29
CA ILE A 58 -12.96 0.51 0.60
C ILE A 58 -11.85 0.77 1.61
N ILE A 59 -12.12 1.57 2.64
CA ILE A 59 -11.14 1.94 3.65
C ILE A 59 -10.73 0.69 4.46
N ILE A 60 -11.71 -0.12 4.86
CA ILE A 60 -11.48 -1.32 5.67
C ILE A 60 -10.68 -2.36 4.87
N THR A 61 -11.09 -2.64 3.64
CA THR A 61 -10.42 -3.59 2.75
C THR A 61 -9.07 -3.09 2.28
N THR A 62 -8.80 -1.79 2.31
CA THR A 62 -7.48 -1.24 1.99
C THR A 62 -6.55 -1.30 3.20
N ILE A 63 -7.00 -0.77 4.34
CA ILE A 63 -6.14 -0.55 5.52
C ILE A 63 -5.81 -1.86 6.22
N ILE A 64 -6.79 -2.71 6.53
CA ILE A 64 -6.56 -3.89 7.36
C ILE A 64 -5.55 -4.84 6.70
N PRO A 65 -5.80 -5.37 5.48
CA PRO A 65 -4.82 -6.24 4.84
C PRO A 65 -3.54 -5.47 4.47
N GLY A 66 -3.64 -4.21 4.01
CA GLY A 66 -2.46 -3.41 3.68
C GLY A 66 -1.49 -3.24 4.85
N VAL A 67 -1.99 -2.97 6.06
CA VAL A 67 -1.18 -2.84 7.27
C VAL A 67 -0.65 -4.20 7.74
N ILE A 68 -1.47 -5.26 7.74
CA ILE A 68 -1.04 -6.61 8.14
C ILE A 68 0.14 -7.06 7.26
N ILE A 69 0.03 -6.88 5.95
CA ILE A 69 1.09 -7.24 4.99
C ILE A 69 2.31 -6.33 5.19
N ALA A 70 2.10 -5.02 5.38
CA ALA A 70 3.20 -4.06 5.56
C ALA A 70 4.03 -4.30 6.83
N ILE A 71 3.43 -4.84 7.90
CA ILE A 71 4.13 -5.24 9.12
C ILE A 71 5.11 -6.39 8.84
N ILE A 72 4.72 -7.35 7.98
CA ILE A 72 5.60 -8.46 7.57
C ILE A 72 6.68 -7.95 6.60
N ASN A 73 6.27 -7.25 5.55
CA ASN A 73 7.15 -6.62 4.58
C ASN A 73 6.49 -5.37 3.99
N ARG A 74 7.09 -4.19 4.26
CA ARG A 74 6.56 -2.90 3.80
C ARG A 74 6.32 -2.83 2.30
N TYR A 75 7.19 -3.45 1.49
CA TYR A 75 7.10 -3.39 0.03
C TYR A 75 5.94 -4.23 -0.49
N TRP A 76 5.62 -5.33 0.18
CA TRP A 76 4.43 -6.13 -0.14
C TRP A 76 3.15 -5.36 0.17
N GLY A 77 3.12 -4.66 1.31
CA GLY A 77 2.01 -3.76 1.66
C GLY A 77 1.85 -2.63 0.64
N TYR A 78 2.96 -2.04 0.18
CA TYR A 78 2.94 -1.06 -0.91
C TYR A 78 2.43 -1.67 -2.22
N GLY A 79 2.88 -2.87 -2.58
CA GLY A 79 2.35 -3.62 -3.73
C GLY A 79 0.84 -3.79 -3.66
N TYR A 80 0.33 -4.25 -2.51
CA TYR A 80 -1.11 -4.38 -2.27
C TYR A 80 -1.87 -3.07 -2.50
N LEU A 81 -1.41 -1.96 -1.91
CA LEU A 81 -2.06 -0.65 -2.04
C LEU A 81 -2.00 -0.11 -3.47
N ILE A 82 -0.89 -0.30 -4.18
CA ILE A 82 -0.74 0.08 -5.59
C ILE A 82 -1.71 -0.73 -6.46
N GLY A 83 -1.76 -2.05 -6.25
CA GLY A 83 -2.71 -2.94 -6.91
C GLY A 83 -4.15 -2.50 -6.70
N PHE A 84 -4.50 -2.23 -5.44
CA PHE A 84 -5.84 -1.82 -5.04
C PHE A 84 -6.24 -0.48 -5.70
N ALA A 85 -5.35 0.52 -5.70
CA ALA A 85 -5.59 1.79 -6.39
C ALA A 85 -5.72 1.59 -7.90
N SER A 86 -4.81 0.81 -8.50
CA SER A 86 -4.75 0.63 -9.95
C SER A 86 -6.00 -0.01 -10.53
N ALA A 87 -6.72 -0.86 -9.77
CA ALA A 87 -8.01 -1.41 -10.17
C ALA A 87 -9.12 -0.34 -10.31
N GLY A 88 -9.04 0.75 -9.55
CA GLY A 88 -9.97 1.88 -9.67
C GLY A 88 -9.92 2.56 -11.03
N ILE A 89 -8.77 2.53 -11.73
CA ILE A 89 -8.61 3.15 -13.05
C ILE A 89 -9.46 2.45 -14.13
N PRO A 90 -9.32 1.13 -14.39
CA PRO A 90 -10.19 0.46 -15.34
C PRO A 90 -11.66 0.50 -14.91
N PHE A 91 -11.97 0.42 -13.61
CA PHE A 91 -13.36 0.52 -13.15
C PHE A 91 -13.96 1.91 -13.44
N LEU A 92 -13.18 2.98 -13.26
CA LEU A 92 -13.54 4.35 -13.61
C LEU A 92 -13.85 4.52 -15.10
N ILE A 93 -13.10 3.83 -15.97
CA ILE A 93 -13.24 3.96 -17.43
C ILE A 93 -14.39 3.10 -17.97
N PHE A 94 -14.55 1.88 -17.45
CA PHE A 94 -15.42 0.87 -18.07
C PHE A 94 -16.72 0.58 -17.31
N VAL A 95 -16.83 0.93 -16.03
CA VAL A 95 -17.95 0.51 -15.18
C VAL A 95 -18.65 1.70 -14.53
N ASP A 96 -17.97 2.40 -13.62
CA ASP A 96 -18.55 3.55 -12.91
C ASP A 96 -17.47 4.57 -12.51
N LEU A 97 -17.66 5.81 -12.97
CA LEU A 97 -16.74 6.92 -12.76
C LEU A 97 -16.56 7.26 -11.26
N PHE A 98 -17.64 7.27 -10.49
CA PHE A 98 -17.63 7.69 -9.10
C PHE A 98 -17.00 6.62 -8.22
N ILE A 99 -17.41 5.36 -8.37
CA ILE A 99 -16.87 4.24 -7.58
C ILE A 99 -15.39 4.04 -7.89
N GLY A 100 -15.01 4.01 -9.17
CA GLY A 100 -13.61 3.84 -9.58
C GLY A 100 -12.72 5.01 -9.14
N GLY A 101 -13.19 6.24 -9.35
CA GLY A 101 -12.47 7.45 -8.96
C GLY A 101 -12.29 7.59 -7.46
N TYR A 102 -13.35 7.32 -6.69
CA TYR A 102 -13.28 7.35 -5.23
C TYR A 102 -12.35 6.26 -4.68
N THR A 103 -12.40 5.06 -5.25
CA THR A 103 -11.50 3.96 -4.91
C THR A 103 -10.04 4.32 -5.15
N PHE A 104 -9.73 4.84 -6.34
CA PHE A 104 -8.37 5.28 -6.69
C PHE A 104 -7.87 6.38 -5.74
N ALA A 105 -8.66 7.45 -5.57
CA ALA A 105 -8.27 8.60 -4.75
C ALA A 105 -8.08 8.23 -3.28
N THR A 106 -9.03 7.50 -2.70
CA THR A 106 -8.98 7.05 -1.30
C THR A 106 -7.77 6.17 -1.05
N THR A 107 -7.48 5.24 -1.96
CA THR A 107 -6.36 4.31 -1.80
C THR A 107 -5.01 5.01 -1.91
N ILE A 108 -4.84 5.94 -2.87
CA ILE A 108 -3.60 6.74 -2.97
C ILE A 108 -3.41 7.61 -1.73
N PHE A 109 -4.49 8.20 -1.21
CA PHE A 109 -4.43 8.98 0.02
C PHE A 109 -3.96 8.13 1.21
N ILE A 110 -4.54 6.94 1.39
CA ILE A 110 -4.13 5.98 2.42
C ILE A 110 -2.67 5.55 2.23
N PHE A 111 -2.26 5.26 1.00
CA PHE A 111 -0.88 4.90 0.67
C PHE A 111 0.12 5.98 1.09
N ILE A 112 -0.17 7.24 0.78
CA ILE A 112 0.68 8.38 1.18
C ILE A 112 0.77 8.48 2.70
N ILE A 113 -0.35 8.37 3.41
CA ILE A 113 -0.36 8.41 4.89
C ILE A 113 0.50 7.29 5.47
N LEU A 114 0.28 6.05 5.03
CA LEU A 114 1.04 4.90 5.52
C LEU A 114 2.52 5.05 5.19
N TRP A 115 2.86 5.50 3.98
CA TRP A 115 4.24 5.78 3.61
C TRP A 115 4.87 6.83 4.54
N LEU A 116 4.21 7.95 4.81
CA LEU A 116 4.72 8.98 5.72
C LEU A 116 4.92 8.45 7.15
N ILE A 117 4.01 7.61 7.64
CA ILE A 117 4.13 6.97 8.96
C ILE A 117 5.35 6.04 8.98
N PHE A 118 5.47 5.13 8.02
CA PHE A 118 6.61 4.21 7.94
C PHE A 118 7.93 4.97 7.76
N TRP A 119 7.94 6.05 6.98
CA TRP A 119 9.11 6.90 6.79
C TRP A 119 9.54 7.58 8.10
N LYS A 120 8.59 8.12 8.86
CA LYS A 120 8.85 8.74 10.17
C LYS A 120 9.35 7.71 11.19
N THR A 121 8.68 6.56 11.29
CA THR A 121 9.06 5.47 12.19
C THR A 121 10.44 4.92 11.84
N TRP A 122 10.75 4.76 10.56
CA TRP A 122 12.07 4.33 10.10
C TRP A 122 13.18 5.32 10.49
N ARG A 123 12.97 6.62 10.25
CA ARG A 123 13.94 7.65 10.68
C ARG A 123 14.14 7.63 12.20
N SER A 124 13.06 7.48 12.97
CA SER A 124 13.13 7.35 14.43
C SER A 124 13.98 6.14 14.86
N LEU A 125 13.70 4.95 14.33
CA LEU A 125 14.47 3.72 14.62
C LEU A 125 15.93 3.83 14.19
N SER A 126 16.21 4.44 13.03
CA SER A 126 17.59 4.65 12.57
C SER A 126 18.38 5.57 13.51
N SER A 127 17.70 6.52 14.17
CA SER A 127 18.33 7.42 15.14
C SER A 127 18.64 6.75 16.49
N ILE A 128 18.02 5.61 16.79
CA ILE A 128 18.21 4.86 18.04
C ILE A 128 19.48 3.97 17.99
N LYS A 129 20.08 3.74 16.81
CA LYS A 129 21.39 3.09 16.70
C LYS A 129 22.52 4.14 16.70
N THR A 130 23.08 4.40 17.88
CA THR A 130 24.47 4.03 18.29
C THR A 130 24.84 4.80 19.58
N ARG A 131 24.67 4.15 20.74
CA ARG A 131 25.59 4.28 21.89
C ARG A 131 26.01 2.88 22.28
#